data_AF-A0A6A7MC69-F1
#
_entry.id   AF-A0A6A7MC69-F1
#
_cell.length_a   1.000
_cell.length_b   1.000
_cell.length_c   1.000
_cell.angle_alpha   90.00
_cell.angle_beta   90.00
_cell.angle_gamma   90.00
#
_symmetry.space_group_name_H-M   'P 1'
#
loop_
_entity.id
_entity.type
_entity.pdbx_description
1 polymer ?
#
loop_
_entity_poly.entity_id
_entity_poly.type
_entity_poly.pdbx_seq_one_letter_code
_entity_poly.pdbx_strand_id
1 'polypeptide(L)' 'MSESAKTVTACIVVIGNEILSGRTRDSNIQYLAAELGALGVQVRECRIVPDIEATIVATINEVRKKFDYVFTT' A
#
# COMPACT_ATOMS: atom_id res chain seq x y z
N MET A 1 -11.69 17.64 26.87
CA MET A 1 -12.25 17.06 25.64
C MET A 1 -11.19 16.13 25.09
N SER A 2 -11.52 14.85 24.86
CA SER A 2 -10.55 13.88 24.36
C SER A 2 -10.20 14.25 22.92
N GLU A 3 -8.94 14.58 22.68
CA GLU A 3 -8.42 14.74 21.32
C GLU A 3 -8.58 13.40 20.62
N SER A 4 -9.43 13.34 19.58
CA SER A 4 -9.59 12.13 18.78
C SER A 4 -8.24 11.80 18.17
N ALA A 5 -7.62 10.70 18.58
CA ALA A 5 -6.35 10.25 18.02
C ALA A 5 -6.47 10.20 16.49
N LYS A 6 -5.58 10.91 15.78
CA LYS A 6 -5.54 10.92 14.32
C LYS A 6 -5.40 9.47 13.83
N THR A 7 -6.34 9.01 13.00
CA THR A 7 -6.21 7.70 12.34
C THR A 7 -5.02 7.74 11.40
N VAL A 8 -3.98 6.95 11.70
CA VAL A 8 -2.81 6.78 10.84
C VAL A 8 -3.18 5.82 9.71
N THR A 9 -2.88 6.20 8.47
CA THR A 9 -3.29 5.47 7.27
C THR A 9 -2.10 5.03 6.42
N ALA A 10 -2.27 3.92 5.70
CA ALA A 10 -1.25 3.38 4.80
C ALA A 10 -1.82 2.97 3.44
N CYS A 11 -0.95 3.02 2.43
CA CYS A 11 -1.15 2.40 1.12
C CYS A 11 -0.05 1.37 0.83
N ILE A 12 -0.43 0.25 0.24
CA ILE A 12 0.50 -0.79 -0.24
C ILE A 12 0.56 -0.71 -1.77
N VAL A 13 1.76 -0.65 -2.34
CA VAL A 13 2.01 -0.64 -3.78
C VAL A 13 2.86 -1.86 -4.13
N VAL A 14 2.23 -2.84 -4.74
CA VAL A 14 2.89 -4.05 -5.25
C VAL A 14 3.43 -3.77 -6.64
N ILE A 15 4.70 -4.05 -6.87
CA ILE A 15 5.38 -3.81 -8.15
C ILE A 15 5.76 -5.17 -8.75
N GLY A 16 5.13 -5.54 -9.86
CA GLY A 16 5.41 -6.84 -10.47
C GLY A 16 4.43 -7.19 -11.58
N ASN A 17 4.96 -7.76 -12.66
CA ASN A 17 4.16 -8.15 -13.82
C ASN A 17 3.49 -9.52 -13.63
N GLU A 18 4.04 -10.35 -12.77
CA GLU A 18 3.58 -11.70 -12.44
C GLU A 18 2.22 -11.67 -11.73
N ILE A 19 2.03 -10.71 -10.81
CA ILE A 19 0.76 -10.51 -10.11
C ILE A 19 -0.31 -10.05 -11.10
N LEU A 20 0.03 -9.11 -12.00
CA LEU A 20 -0.86 -8.66 -13.06
C LEU A 20 -1.25 -9.78 -14.03
N SER A 21 -0.33 -10.72 -14.29
CA SER A 21 -0.60 -11.86 -15.16
C SER A 21 -1.45 -12.96 -14.50
N GLY A 22 -1.78 -12.84 -13.21
CA GLY A 22 -2.56 -13.82 -12.46
C GLY A 22 -1.85 -15.15 -12.21
N ARG A 23 -0.54 -15.23 -12.51
CA ARG A 23 0.27 -16.45 -12.31
C ARG A 23 0.64 -16.69 -10.86
N THR A 24 0.58 -15.64 -10.03
CA THR A 24 0.95 -15.68 -8.63
C THR A 24 -0.13 -14.95 -7.81
N ARG A 25 -0.48 -15.51 -6.65
CA ARG A 25 -1.30 -14.81 -5.65
C ARG A 25 -0.37 -14.02 -4.75
N ASP A 26 -0.68 -12.73 -4.58
CA ASP A 26 0.06 -11.89 -3.65
C ASP A 26 -0.26 -12.28 -2.20
N SER A 27 0.74 -12.75 -1.45
CA SER A 27 0.65 -13.01 -0.01
C SER A 27 1.09 -11.81 0.85
N ASN A 28 1.80 -10.85 0.26
CA ASN A 28 2.40 -9.72 0.95
C ASN A 28 1.36 -8.71 1.41
N ILE A 29 0.32 -8.46 0.60
CA ILE A 29 -0.78 -7.55 0.94
C ILE A 29 -1.47 -8.01 2.23
N GLN A 30 -1.81 -9.29 2.31
CA GLN A 30 -2.54 -9.82 3.46
C GLN A 30 -1.68 -9.77 4.74
N TYR A 31 -0.40 -10.15 4.62
CA TYR A 31 0.55 -10.09 5.74
C TYR A 31 0.72 -8.65 6.24
N LEU A 32 1.05 -7.71 5.35
CA LEU A 32 1.26 -6.31 5.70
C LEU A 32 -0.01 -5.66 6.28
N ALA A 33 -1.18 -5.93 5.71
CA ALA A 33 -2.43 -5.38 6.23
C ALA A 33 -2.75 -5.87 7.66
N ALA A 34 -2.43 -7.13 7.97
CA ALA A 34 -2.61 -7.68 9.31
C ALA A 34 -1.64 -7.05 10.31
N GLU A 35 -0.35 -6.98 9.98
CA GLU A 35 0.68 -6.39 10.85
C GLU A 35 0.44 -4.89 11.08
N LEU A 36 0.11 -4.14 10.03
CA LEU A 36 -0.21 -2.72 10.14
C LEU A 36 -1.48 -2.50 10.98
N GLY A 37 -2.50 -3.33 10.80
CA GLY A 37 -3.71 -3.30 11.62
C GLY A 37 -3.41 -3.53 13.11
N ALA A 38 -2.54 -4.49 13.43
CA ALA A 38 -2.08 -4.74 14.80
C ALA A 38 -1.31 -3.55 15.40
N LEU A 39 -0.62 -2.77 14.58
CA LEU A 39 0.07 -1.52 14.96
C LEU A 39 -0.86 -0.29 15.01
N GLY A 40 -2.16 -0.45 14.73
CA GLY A 40 -3.12 0.65 14.69
C GLY A 40 -3.03 1.53 13.43
N VAL A 41 -2.32 1.06 12.40
CA VAL A 41 -2.23 1.70 11.08
C VAL A 41 -3.27 1.08 10.16
N GLN A 42 -4.15 1.92 9.61
CA GLN A 42 -5.20 1.44 8.73
C GLN A 42 -4.75 1.45 7.27
N VAL A 43 -4.60 0.26 6.68
CA VAL A 43 -4.44 0.14 5.22
C VAL A 43 -5.76 0.52 4.55
N ARG A 44 -5.72 1.54 3.69
CA ARG A 44 -6.91 2.11 3.03
C ARG A 44 -6.94 1.84 1.53
N GLU A 45 -5.78 1.61 0.92
CA GLU A 45 -5.65 1.40 -0.52
C GLU A 45 -4.51 0.43 -0.81
N CYS A 46 -4.71 -0.45 -1.79
CA CYS A 46 -3.66 -1.27 -2.36
C CYS A 46 -3.64 -1.10 -3.87
N ARG A 47 -2.44 -0.96 -4.46
CA ARG A 47 -2.24 -0.89 -5.92
C ARG A 47 -1.28 -1.96 -6.36
N ILE A 48 -1.55 -2.56 -7.51
CA ILE A 48 -0.60 -3.43 -8.21
C ILE A 48 -0.22 -2.69 -9.49
N VAL A 49 1.07 -2.45 -9.69
CA VAL A 49 1.59 -1.71 -10.85
C VAL A 49 2.62 -2.54 -11.61
N PRO A 50 2.73 -2.37 -12.93
CA PRO A 50 3.78 -3.02 -13.71
C PRO A 50 5.15 -2.46 -13.34
N ASP A 51 6.19 -3.25 -13.62
CA ASP A 51 7.58 -2.84 -13.44
C ASP A 51 8.02 -1.87 -14.56
N ILE A 52 7.46 -0.67 -14.50
CA ILE A 52 7.68 0.43 -15.43
C ILE A 52 7.93 1.67 -14.59
N GLU A 53 9.14 2.21 -14.68
CA GLU A 53 9.61 3.33 -13.86
C GLU A 53 8.63 4.51 -13.83
N ALA A 54 8.16 4.95 -15.01
CA ALA A 54 7.20 6.05 -15.11
C ALA A 54 5.90 5.78 -14.35
N THR A 55 5.39 4.55 -14.40
CA THR A 55 4.16 4.13 -13.71
C THR A 55 4.37 4.07 -12.20
N ILE A 56 5.51 3.53 -11.75
CA ILE A 56 5.89 3.47 -10.33
C ILE A 56 5.99 4.89 -9.77
N VAL A 57 6.77 5.77 -10.42
CA VAL A 57 6.99 7.15 -9.99
C VAL A 57 5.67 7.93 -9.93
N ALA A 58 4.81 7.79 -10.95
CA ALA A 58 3.50 8.44 -10.96
C ALA A 58 2.62 7.96 -9.80
N THR A 59 2.58 6.63 -9.59
CA THR A 59 1.78 6.01 -8.52
C THR A 59 2.23 6.46 -7.15
N ILE A 60 3.53 6.38 -6.86
CA ILE A 60 4.10 6.78 -5.56
C ILE A 60 3.82 8.26 -5.28
N ASN A 61 4.01 9.13 -6.27
CA ASN A 61 3.76 10.57 -6.11
C ASN A 61 2.29 10.91 -5.89
N GLU A 62 1.38 10.08 -6.39
CA GLU A 62 -0.05 10.22 -6.12
C GLU A 62 -0.40 9.78 -4.70
N VAL A 63 0.00 8.57 -4.29
CA VAL A 63 -0.45 7.98 -3.02
C VAL A 63 0.26 8.58 -1.80
N ARG A 64 1.53 9.00 -1.92
CA ARG A 64 2.27 9.64 -0.80
C ARG A 64 1.64 10.94 -0.29
N LYS A 65 0.77 11.57 -1.10
CA LYS A 65 0.05 12.79 -0.73
C LYS A 65 -1.24 12.49 0.05
N LYS A 66 -1.74 11.25 -0.02
CA LYS A 66 -3.03 10.82 0.51
C LYS A 66 -2.93 10.02 1.80
N PHE A 67 -1.80 9.35 2.03
CA PHE A 67 -1.59 8.44 3.15
C PHE A 67 -0.37 8.81 3.98
N ASP A 68 -0.38 8.45 5.26
CA ASP A 68 0.75 8.72 6.17
C ASP A 68 1.94 7.80 5.87
N TYR A 69 1.68 6.56 5.46
CA TYR A 69 2.70 5.60 5.04
C TYR A 69 2.42 5.00 3.66
N VAL A 70 3.49 4.70 2.93
CA VAL A 70 3.47 3.98 1.65
C VAL A 70 4.45 2.83 1.76
N PHE A 71 3.96 1.61 1.57
CA PHE A 71 4.76 0.38 1.54
C PHE A 71 4.86 -0.11 0.11
N THR A 72 6.06 -0.55 -0.30
CA THR A 72 6.30 -1.15 -1.62
C THR A 72 6.81 -2.57 -1.45
N THR A 73 6.35 -3.51 -2.28
CA THR A 73 6.79 -4.91 -2.27
C THR A 73 6.94 -5.47 -3.67
#